data_AF-A0A2J6HJ21-F1
#
_entry.id   AF-A0A2J6HJ21-F1
#
_cell.length_a   1.000
_cell.length_b   1.000
_cell.length_c   1.000
_cell.angle_alpha   90.00
_cell.angle_beta   90.00
_cell.angle_gamma   90.00
#
_symmetry.space_group_name_H-M   'P 1'
#
loop_
_entity.id
_entity.type
_entity.pdbx_description
1 polymer ?
#
loop_
_entity_poly.entity_id
_entity_poly.type
_entity_poly.pdbx_seq_one_letter_code
_entity_poly.pdbx_strand_id
1 'polypeptide(L)' 'MLKIDNVLVSDELKDNYFVCHLMACHGDCCVEGDAGAPLEEE' A
#
# COMPACT_ATOMS: atom_id res chain seq x y z
N MET A 1 -7.13 18.21 -0.74
CA MET A 1 -8.04 17.07 -0.90
C MET A 1 -8.57 17.13 -2.32
N LEU A 2 -8.72 15.99 -2.97
CA LEU A 2 -9.33 15.88 -4.30
C LEU A 2 -10.81 15.52 -4.14
N LYS A 3 -11.70 16.05 -4.99
CA LYS A 3 -13.13 15.71 -4.99
C LYS A 3 -13.48 15.07 -6.33
N ILE A 4 -14.08 13.88 -6.29
CA ILE A 4 -14.57 13.14 -7.46
C ILE A 4 -16.04 12.83 -7.19
N ASP A 5 -16.93 13.43 -7.97
CA ASP A 5 -18.38 13.40 -7.74
C ASP A 5 -18.74 13.76 -6.28
N ASN A 6 -19.27 12.78 -5.54
CA ASN A 6 -19.67 12.91 -4.14
C ASN A 6 -18.63 12.33 -3.17
N VAL A 7 -17.46 11.93 -3.65
CA VAL A 7 -16.40 11.31 -2.86
C VAL A 7 -15.29 12.33 -2.58
N LEU A 8 -14.90 12.43 -1.32
CA LEU A 8 -13.73 13.19 -0.88
C LEU A 8 -12.53 12.26 -0.78
N VAL A 9 -11.46 12.64 -1.46
CA VAL A 9 -10.23 11.86 -1.57
C VAL A 9 -9.10 12.61 -0.87
N SER A 10 -8.42 11.94 0.06
CA SER A 10 -7.28 12.51 0.80
C SER A 10 -6.15 12.89 -0.15
N ASP A 11 -5.49 14.03 0.11
CA ASP A 11 -4.27 14.38 -0.64
C ASP A 11 -3.12 13.42 -0.34
N GLU A 12 -3.15 12.76 0.82
CA GLU A 12 -2.13 11.80 1.25
C GLU A 12 -1.94 10.66 0.25
N LEU A 13 -2.94 10.35 -0.59
CA LEU A 13 -2.80 9.37 -1.66
C LEU A 13 -1.72 9.72 -2.69
N LYS A 14 -1.31 10.98 -2.80
CA LYS A 14 -0.22 11.42 -3.70
C LYS A 14 1.15 10.99 -3.20
N ASP A 15 1.30 10.95 -1.88
CA ASP A 15 2.59 10.77 -1.20
C ASP A 15 2.72 9.38 -0.59
N ASN A 16 1.60 8.70 -0.33
CA ASN A 16 1.57 7.37 0.27
C ASN A 16 1.28 6.31 -0.80
N TYR A 17 2.26 5.45 -1.04
CA TYR A 17 2.12 4.31 -1.92
C TYR A 17 1.55 3.13 -1.14
N PHE A 18 0.35 2.68 -1.53
CA PHE A 18 -0.33 1.52 -0.94
C PHE A 18 0.24 0.18 -1.42
N VAL A 19 1.10 0.21 -2.44
CA VAL A 19 1.79 -0.95 -2.97
C VAL A 19 3.23 -0.97 -2.48
N CYS A 20 3.72 -2.16 -2.16
CA CYS A 20 5.11 -2.35 -1.74
C CYS A 20 6.09 -1.87 -2.82
N HIS A 21 7.12 -1.13 -2.40
CA HIS A 21 8.22 -0.73 -3.27
C HIS A 21 9.19 -1.91 -3.48
N LEU A 22 8.81 -2.82 -4.39
CA LEU A 22 9.49 -4.11 -4.63
C LEU A 22 10.99 -3.95 -4.94
N MET A 23 11.38 -2.87 -5.61
CA MET A 23 12.78 -2.57 -5.90
C MET A 23 13.62 -2.25 -4.67
N ALA A 24 13.02 -1.76 -3.58
CA ALA A 24 13.71 -1.51 -2.32
C ALA A 24 13.65 -2.71 -1.36
N CYS A 25 12.54 -3.45 -1.35
CA CYS A 25 12.37 -4.56 -0.41
C CYS A 25 12.87 -5.91 -0.94
N HIS A 26 13.02 -6.06 -2.26
CA HIS A 26 13.43 -7.31 -2.91
C HIS A 26 12.58 -8.55 -2.59
N GLY A 27 11.39 -8.38 -2.02
CA GLY A 27 10.50 -9.46 -1.58
C GLY A 27 10.66 -9.85 -0.11
N ASP A 28 11.66 -9.31 0.59
CA ASP A 28 11.97 -9.68 1.98
C ASP A 28 10.80 -9.42 2.93
N CYS A 29 10.06 -8.31 2.75
CA CYS A 29 8.91 -7.99 3.59
C CYS A 29 7.72 -8.94 3.44
N CYS A 30 7.62 -9.66 2.32
CA CYS A 30 6.51 -10.58 2.05
C CYS A 30 6.86 -12.04 2.41
N VAL A 31 8.15 -12.38 2.43
CA VAL A 31 8.63 -13.75 2.68
C VAL A 31 9.12 -13.90 4.12
N GLU A 32 9.85 -12.91 4.63
CA GLU A 32 10.49 -12.93 5.95
C GLU A 32 9.86 -11.94 6.94
N GLY A 33 8.98 -11.05 6.45
CA GLY A 33 8.39 -9.97 7.23
C GLY A 33 6.95 -10.26 7.66
N ASP A 34 6.65 -10.00 8.94
CA ASP A 34 5.29 -10.13 9.50
C ASP A 34 4.35 -8.98 9.09
N ALA A 35 4.87 -7.97 8.40
CA ALA A 35 4.13 -6.79 7.94
C ALA A 35 3.68 -6.91 6.47
N GLY A 36 3.98 -8.03 5.81
CA GLY A 36 3.54 -8.32 4.45
C GLY A 36 2.02 -8.51 4.36
N ALA A 37 1.48 -8.40 3.14
CA ALA A 37 0.08 -8.75 2.91
C ALA A 37 -0.11 -10.26 3.20
N PRO A 38 -1.15 -10.66 3.94
CA PRO A 38 -1.41 -12.08 4.22
C PRO A 38 -1.58 -12.83 2.89
N LEU A 39 -0.81 -13.91 2.73
CA LEU A 39 -0.87 -14.77 1.54
C LEU A 39 -2.04 -15.76 1.59
N GLU A 40 -2.54 -16.03 2.79
CA GLU A 40 -3.69 -16.88 3.06
C GLU A 40 -4.86 -16.02 3.54
N GLU A 41 -6.08 -16.39 3.15
CA GLU A 41 -7.30 -15.80 3.72
C GLU A 41 -7.49 -16.38 5.12
N GLU A 42 -7.30 -15.58 6.17
CA GLU A 42 -7.85 -15.88 7.51
C GLU A 42 -9.34 -15.58 7.58
#